data_AF-A0A7W2JVS2-F1
#
_entry.id   AF-A0A7W2JVS2-F1
#
_cell.length_a   1.000
_cell.length_b   1.000
_cell.length_c   1.000
_cell.angle_alpha   90.00
_cell.angle_beta   90.00
_cell.angle_gamma   90.00
#
_symmetry.space_group_name_H-M   'P 1'
#
loop_
_entity.id
_entity.type
_entity.pdbx_description
1 polymer ?
#
loop_
_entity_poly.entity_id
_entity_poly.type
_entity_poly.pdbx_seq_one_letter_code
_entity_poly.pdbx_strand_id
1 'polypeptide(L)'
;MSVGIGLAQVESAVAVGGGWEGQATIQVRQVTPMGQQVEMAEEVSMAFSSLANARLGARSRITDARQHGLQAGQAAEEMLAKVPDVQRRALDELVAWLRQHPDLTPGELQARLDGFSGEACHRYLALAYARAALGNMADDSGLPGKLDQAMAGMAQAQGRMIELGIEIGPLAQATQEQGVAEVAALRGVYCDFLCGYRGLKHAWDELRTRFGDAAIGDVAQFMLNGLASHISGPSSHLDSNQLQQVIGDMKLVQALKKLESDTTALFRQLAGEPSGVRAF
;
A
#
# COMPACT_ATOMS: atom_id res chain seq x y z
N MET A 1 52.72 29.39 -32.47
CA MET A 1 53.50 28.88 -31.32
C MET A 1 52.51 28.22 -30.37
N SER A 2 52.59 26.90 -30.24
CA SER A 2 51.67 26.06 -29.48
C SER A 2 52.50 25.31 -28.45
N VAL A 3 52.15 25.39 -27.17
CA VAL A 3 52.87 24.68 -26.09
C VAL A 3 51.84 23.78 -25.40
N GLY A 4 51.98 22.48 -25.64
CA GLY A 4 51.22 21.44 -24.96
C GLY A 4 51.76 21.19 -23.56
N ILE A 5 50.85 21.07 -22.58
CA ILE A 5 51.17 20.72 -21.20
C ILE A 5 51.02 19.21 -21.07
N GLY A 6 52.16 18.52 -20.93
CA GLY A 6 52.23 17.09 -20.63
C GLY A 6 52.06 16.85 -19.13
N LEU A 7 51.30 15.80 -18.81
CA LEU A 7 51.11 15.26 -17.46
C LEU A 7 52.44 14.67 -16.95
N ALA A 8 52.97 15.22 -15.85
CA ALA A 8 54.12 14.66 -15.15
C ALA A 8 53.65 13.62 -14.12
N GLN A 9 54.17 12.39 -14.27
CA GLN A 9 54.19 11.37 -13.23
C GLN A 9 54.94 11.90 -12.00
N VAL A 10 54.37 11.69 -10.81
CA VAL A 10 55.10 11.83 -9.55
C VAL A 10 55.36 10.42 -9.04
N GLU A 11 56.64 10.06 -9.04
CA GLU A 11 57.19 8.83 -8.47
C GLU A 11 57.05 8.84 -6.94
N SER A 12 56.59 7.72 -6.40
CA SER A 12 56.59 7.45 -4.96
C SER A 12 57.96 6.93 -4.53
N ALA A 13 58.66 7.70 -3.69
CA ALA A 13 59.86 7.27 -3.01
C ALA A 13 59.52 6.21 -1.93
N VAL A 14 60.14 5.04 -2.03
CA VAL A 14 60.04 3.95 -1.06
C VAL A 14 61.14 4.11 -0.01
N ALA A 15 60.76 4.33 1.25
CA ALA A 15 61.63 4.12 2.39
C ALA A 15 61.30 2.75 3.00
N VAL A 16 62.25 1.81 2.90
CA VAL A 16 62.18 0.49 3.56
C VAL A 16 62.76 0.62 4.95
N GLY A 17 61.93 0.42 5.97
CA GLY A 17 62.32 0.19 7.36
C GLY A 17 61.46 -0.93 7.92
N GLY A 18 62.08 -2.07 8.22
CA GLY A 18 61.40 -3.32 8.58
C GLY A 18 60.91 -3.37 10.03
N GLY A 19 60.01 -4.32 10.29
CA GLY A 19 59.55 -4.70 11.63
C GLY A 19 58.18 -5.34 11.57
N TRP A 20 58.04 -6.52 12.18
CA TRP A 20 56.90 -7.44 12.09
C TRP A 20 55.53 -6.89 12.56
N GLU A 21 54.49 -7.63 12.14
CA GLU A 21 53.10 -7.71 12.66
C GLU A 21 51.98 -7.03 11.86
N GLY A 22 50.99 -7.86 11.45
CA GLY A 22 49.62 -7.45 11.12
C GLY A 22 49.37 -6.97 9.68
N GLN A 23 49.30 -7.89 8.71
CA GLN A 23 48.70 -7.60 7.40
C GLN A 23 47.20 -7.30 7.54
N ALA A 24 46.85 -6.02 7.68
CA ALA A 24 45.51 -5.53 7.37
C ALA A 24 45.44 -5.21 5.88
N THR A 25 45.01 -6.20 5.10
CA THR A 25 44.58 -5.99 3.71
C THR A 25 43.28 -5.19 3.70
N ILE A 26 43.38 -3.87 3.52
CA ILE A 26 42.19 -3.04 3.24
C ILE A 26 41.77 -3.34 1.79
N GLN A 27 40.89 -4.32 1.63
CA GLN A 27 40.10 -4.47 0.41
C GLN A 27 39.10 -3.32 0.36
N VAL A 28 39.34 -2.33 -0.49
CA VAL A 28 38.30 -1.36 -0.85
C VAL A 28 37.30 -2.11 -1.73
N ARG A 29 36.29 -2.72 -1.11
CA ARG A 29 35.13 -3.27 -1.81
C ARG A 29 34.41 -2.07 -2.44
N GLN A 30 34.49 -1.94 -3.76
CA GLN A 30 33.59 -1.04 -4.48
C GLN A 30 32.17 -1.57 -4.29
N VAL A 31 31.45 -0.99 -3.33
CA VAL A 31 30.04 -1.26 -3.11
C VAL A 31 29.28 -0.46 -4.15
N THR A 32 29.05 -1.05 -5.32
CA THR A 32 28.01 -0.55 -6.23
C THR A 32 26.65 -0.65 -5.53
N PRO A 33 25.78 0.38 -5.57
CA PRO A 33 24.44 0.37 -4.96
C PRO A 33 23.57 -0.82 -5.39
N MET A 34 23.91 -1.45 -6.52
CA MET A 34 23.27 -2.64 -7.06
C MET A 34 23.53 -3.91 -6.23
N GLY A 35 24.65 -4.00 -5.49
CA GLY A 35 25.01 -5.17 -4.69
C GLY A 35 24.18 -5.33 -3.42
N GLN A 36 23.80 -4.22 -2.78
CA GLN A 36 22.93 -4.22 -1.58
C GLN A 36 21.46 -4.55 -1.93
N GLN A 37 21.05 -4.37 -3.18
CA GLN A 37 19.72 -4.76 -3.66
C GLN A 37 19.57 -6.27 -3.83
N VAL A 38 20.67 -7.00 -4.06
CA VAL A 38 20.66 -8.47 -4.25
C VAL A 38 20.59 -9.19 -2.91
N GLU A 39 21.34 -8.74 -1.90
CA GLU A 39 21.31 -9.34 -0.55
C GLU A 39 19.93 -9.14 0.12
N MET A 40 19.29 -7.98 -0.05
CA MET A 40 17.89 -7.77 0.40
C MET A 40 16.86 -8.55 -0.44
N ALA A 41 17.15 -8.86 -1.71
CA ALA A 41 16.25 -9.67 -2.53
C ALA A 41 16.26 -11.14 -2.10
N GLU A 42 17.40 -11.68 -1.66
CA GLU A 42 17.53 -13.07 -1.22
C GLU A 42 16.83 -13.34 0.12
N GLU A 43 16.87 -12.40 1.08
CA GLU A 43 16.21 -12.55 2.38
C GLU A 43 14.67 -12.58 2.24
N VAL A 44 14.11 -11.75 1.34
CA VAL A 44 12.67 -11.78 1.03
C VAL A 44 12.30 -13.04 0.24
N SER A 45 13.19 -13.54 -0.65
CA SER A 45 13.05 -14.81 -1.38
C SER A 45 12.90 -16.05 -0.48
N MET A 46 13.60 -16.09 0.66
CA MET A 46 13.47 -17.18 1.63
C MET A 46 12.16 -17.11 2.44
N ALA A 47 11.70 -15.90 2.79
CA ALA A 47 10.39 -15.68 3.40
C ALA A 47 9.23 -16.04 2.43
N PHE A 48 9.40 -15.81 1.12
CA PHE A 48 8.47 -16.23 0.08
C PHE A 48 8.36 -17.77 -0.06
N SER A 49 9.47 -18.49 0.13
CA SER A 49 9.51 -19.95 0.00
C SER A 49 8.87 -20.70 1.17
N SER A 50 9.00 -20.19 2.39
CA SER A 50 8.37 -20.79 3.58
C SER A 50 6.84 -20.61 3.59
N LEU A 51 6.34 -19.48 3.07
CA LEU A 51 4.91 -19.17 3.00
C LEU A 51 4.19 -19.92 1.87
N ALA A 52 4.87 -20.21 0.76
CA ALA A 52 4.33 -21.00 -0.35
C ALA A 52 3.94 -22.43 0.06
N ASN A 53 4.66 -23.04 1.00
CA ASN A 53 4.39 -24.39 1.49
C ASN A 53 3.13 -24.47 2.37
N ALA A 54 2.71 -23.38 3.03
CA ALA A 54 1.51 -23.35 3.87
C ALA A 54 0.19 -23.43 3.06
N ARG A 55 0.26 -23.18 1.75
CA ARG A 55 -0.89 -22.99 0.87
C ARG A 55 -1.50 -24.28 0.30
N LEU A 56 -0.81 -25.42 0.42
CA LEU A 56 -1.33 -26.70 -0.07
C LEU A 56 -2.47 -27.27 0.80
N GLY A 57 -2.74 -26.70 1.98
CA GLY A 57 -3.68 -27.25 2.96
C GLY A 57 -5.14 -26.76 2.93
N ALA A 58 -5.50 -25.72 2.15
CA ALA A 58 -6.78 -25.00 2.37
C ALA A 58 -7.69 -24.87 1.14
N ARG A 59 -8.06 -25.99 0.48
CA ARG A 59 -9.00 -26.00 -0.66
C ARG A 59 -10.22 -26.91 -0.40
N SER A 60 -11.38 -26.36 -0.06
CA SER A 60 -12.73 -26.99 -0.05
C SER A 60 -13.68 -26.08 0.77
N ARG A 61 -14.91 -25.66 0.41
CA ARG A 61 -16.00 -26.18 -0.43
C ARG A 61 -17.06 -25.06 -0.65
N ILE A 62 -17.91 -25.26 -1.65
CA ILE A 62 -19.11 -24.46 -1.99
C ILE A 62 -20.37 -25.22 -1.52
N THR A 63 -21.39 -24.52 -0.98
CA THR A 63 -22.87 -24.64 -1.23
C THR A 63 -23.74 -24.16 -0.04
N ASP A 64 -24.66 -23.19 -0.24
CA ASP A 64 -26.15 -23.25 -0.02
C ASP A 64 -26.80 -21.85 0.22
N ALA A 65 -27.90 -21.56 -0.51
CA ALA A 65 -28.57 -20.24 -0.59
C ALA A 65 -29.20 -19.68 0.70
N ARG A 66 -29.50 -20.51 1.70
CA ARG A 66 -29.94 -20.03 3.03
C ARG A 66 -28.77 -19.79 4.00
N GLN A 67 -27.67 -20.52 3.82
CA GLN A 67 -26.42 -20.22 4.52
C GLN A 67 -25.80 -18.93 3.99
N HIS A 68 -25.98 -18.62 2.70
CA HIS A 68 -25.50 -17.36 2.11
C HIS A 68 -26.01 -16.09 2.80
N GLY A 69 -27.20 -16.07 3.41
CA GLY A 69 -27.70 -14.88 4.14
C GLY A 69 -27.02 -14.64 5.50
N LEU A 70 -26.85 -15.70 6.30
CA LEU A 70 -26.14 -15.65 7.59
C LEU A 70 -24.62 -15.55 7.40
N GLN A 71 -24.08 -16.18 6.35
CA GLN A 71 -22.69 -16.04 5.93
C GLN A 71 -22.44 -14.66 5.32
N ALA A 72 -23.38 -14.04 4.61
CA ALA A 72 -23.21 -12.67 4.09
C ALA A 72 -23.15 -11.64 5.23
N GLY A 73 -23.94 -11.82 6.30
CA GLY A 73 -23.86 -10.97 7.50
C GLY A 73 -22.57 -11.16 8.29
N GLN A 74 -22.12 -12.41 8.49
CA GLN A 74 -20.83 -12.71 9.12
C GLN A 74 -19.64 -12.25 8.26
N ALA A 75 -19.73 -12.39 6.94
CA ALA A 75 -18.75 -11.87 6.00
C ALA A 75 -18.72 -10.35 5.99
N ALA A 76 -19.86 -9.67 6.12
CA ALA A 76 -19.91 -8.21 6.20
C ALA A 76 -19.21 -7.70 7.47
N GLU A 77 -19.45 -8.32 8.63
CA GLU A 77 -18.76 -7.96 9.88
C GLU A 77 -17.25 -8.30 9.83
N GLU A 78 -16.87 -9.44 9.25
CA GLU A 78 -15.45 -9.79 9.05
C GLU A 78 -14.74 -8.81 8.10
N MET A 79 -15.41 -8.37 7.03
CA MET A 79 -14.86 -7.37 6.11
C MET A 79 -14.85 -5.97 6.72
N LEU A 80 -15.85 -5.61 7.54
CA LEU A 80 -15.86 -4.36 8.32
C LEU A 80 -14.71 -4.30 9.32
N ALA A 81 -14.32 -5.42 9.93
CA ALA A 81 -13.16 -5.48 10.81
C ALA A 81 -11.85 -5.09 10.10
N LYS A 82 -11.79 -5.21 8.77
CA LYS A 82 -10.64 -4.77 7.95
C LYS A 82 -10.72 -3.29 7.56
N VAL A 83 -11.85 -2.63 7.79
CA VAL A 83 -12.09 -1.22 7.46
C VAL A 83 -12.58 -0.50 8.74
N PRO A 84 -11.71 -0.39 9.76
CA PRO A 84 -12.07 0.00 11.12
C PRO A 84 -12.51 1.47 11.24
N ASP A 85 -12.18 2.28 10.23
CA ASP A 85 -12.51 3.69 10.16
C ASP A 85 -13.97 3.95 9.71
N VAL A 86 -14.72 2.89 9.36
CA VAL A 86 -16.18 2.96 9.22
C VAL A 86 -16.84 2.91 10.59
N GLN A 87 -17.47 4.02 10.97
CA GLN A 87 -18.10 4.14 12.29
C GLN A 87 -19.39 3.31 12.40
N ARG A 88 -19.50 2.50 13.47
CA ARG A 88 -20.70 1.70 13.74
C ARG A 88 -21.97 2.54 13.82
N ARG A 89 -21.89 3.73 14.41
CA ARG A 89 -23.02 4.67 14.50
C ARG A 89 -23.54 5.07 13.11
N ALA A 90 -22.66 5.35 12.16
CA ALA A 90 -23.06 5.74 10.81
C ALA A 90 -23.77 4.60 10.08
N LEU A 91 -23.32 3.36 10.30
CA LEU A 91 -23.97 2.16 9.77
C LEU A 91 -25.39 1.98 10.33
N ASP A 92 -25.55 2.14 11.64
CA ASP A 92 -26.86 2.03 12.29
C ASP A 92 -27.82 3.17 11.86
N GLU A 93 -27.30 4.38 11.66
CA GLU A 93 -28.05 5.51 11.11
C GLU A 93 -28.49 5.26 9.66
N LEU A 94 -27.67 4.59 8.84
CA LEU A 94 -28.06 4.16 7.50
C LEU A 94 -29.20 3.14 7.56
N VAL A 95 -29.11 2.13 8.44
CA VAL A 95 -30.17 1.13 8.62
C VAL A 95 -31.48 1.77 9.07
N ALA A 96 -31.42 2.69 10.03
CA ALA A 96 -32.59 3.41 10.51
C ALA A 96 -33.24 4.25 9.38
N TRP A 97 -32.42 4.93 8.58
CA TRP A 97 -32.90 5.69 7.43
C TRP A 97 -33.57 4.81 6.38
N LEU A 98 -32.98 3.65 6.05
CA LEU A 98 -33.54 2.69 5.09
C LEU A 98 -34.91 2.16 5.54
N ARG A 99 -35.09 1.89 6.85
CA ARG A 99 -36.39 1.48 7.41
C ARG A 99 -37.46 2.56 7.29
N GLN A 100 -37.07 3.83 7.27
CA GLN A 100 -38.00 4.96 7.11
C GLN A 100 -38.33 5.25 5.63
N HIS A 101 -37.57 4.67 4.69
CA HIS A 101 -37.71 4.93 3.25
C HIS A 101 -37.83 3.62 2.44
N PRO A 102 -38.85 2.78 2.68
CA PRO A 102 -39.03 1.50 1.97
C PRO A 102 -39.17 1.67 0.44
N ASP A 103 -39.82 2.75 0.01
CA ASP A 103 -40.10 3.06 -1.39
C ASP A 103 -38.98 3.86 -2.08
N LEU A 104 -37.80 3.94 -1.47
CA LEU A 104 -36.68 4.71 -2.03
C LEU A 104 -36.39 4.31 -3.48
N THR A 105 -36.01 5.32 -4.27
CA THR A 105 -35.54 5.18 -5.64
C THR A 105 -34.05 4.87 -5.69
N PRO A 106 -33.54 4.30 -6.79
CA PRO A 106 -32.09 4.08 -6.95
C PRO A 106 -31.27 5.36 -6.82
N GLY A 107 -31.80 6.50 -7.27
CA GLY A 107 -31.13 7.80 -7.16
C GLY A 107 -31.02 8.29 -5.71
N GLU A 108 -32.06 8.09 -4.90
CA GLU A 108 -32.03 8.43 -3.47
C GLU A 108 -31.07 7.53 -2.69
N LEU A 109 -31.01 6.24 -3.03
CA LEU A 109 -30.00 5.34 -2.46
C LEU A 109 -28.59 5.82 -2.78
N GLN A 110 -28.33 6.12 -4.06
CA GLN A 110 -27.01 6.57 -4.50
C GLN A 110 -26.62 7.87 -3.79
N ALA A 111 -27.50 8.86 -3.75
CA ALA A 111 -27.25 10.12 -3.04
C ALA A 111 -26.98 9.90 -1.55
N ARG A 112 -27.71 8.98 -0.91
CA ARG A 112 -27.48 8.63 0.50
C ARG A 112 -26.10 8.00 0.71
N LEU A 113 -25.66 7.14 -0.20
CA LEU A 113 -24.35 6.49 -0.14
C LEU A 113 -23.20 7.46 -0.45
N ASP A 114 -23.39 8.37 -1.41
CA ASP A 114 -22.40 9.41 -1.73
C ASP A 114 -22.19 10.35 -0.53
N GLY A 115 -23.27 10.67 0.20
CA GLY A 115 -23.19 11.40 1.47
C GLY A 115 -22.68 10.55 2.65
N PHE A 116 -22.61 9.23 2.52
CA PHE A 116 -22.10 8.33 3.56
C PHE A 116 -20.56 8.28 3.54
N SER A 117 -19.96 8.09 2.37
CA SER A 117 -18.50 8.08 2.21
C SER A 117 -18.10 8.31 0.76
N GLY A 118 -16.95 8.96 0.57
CA GLY A 118 -16.27 9.06 -0.73
C GLY A 118 -15.67 7.73 -1.20
N GLU A 119 -15.51 6.75 -0.31
CA GLU A 119 -14.83 5.50 -0.60
C GLU A 119 -15.77 4.38 -1.03
N ALA A 120 -15.42 3.70 -2.13
CA ALA A 120 -16.24 2.62 -2.68
C ALA A 120 -16.39 1.45 -1.71
N CYS A 121 -15.31 1.07 -1.01
CA CYS A 121 -15.32 0.00 -0.02
C CYS A 121 -16.25 0.33 1.16
N HIS A 122 -16.24 1.57 1.66
CA HIS A 122 -17.13 2.02 2.73
C HIS A 122 -18.60 1.91 2.32
N ARG A 123 -18.96 2.46 1.15
CA ARG A 123 -20.34 2.40 0.64
C ARG A 123 -20.80 0.96 0.44
N TYR A 124 -19.93 0.09 -0.09
CA TYR A 124 -20.26 -1.31 -0.31
C TYR A 124 -20.47 -2.07 1.01
N LEU A 125 -19.58 -1.88 1.99
CA LEU A 125 -19.72 -2.51 3.30
C LEU A 125 -20.92 -1.97 4.09
N ALA A 126 -21.26 -0.69 3.91
CA ALA A 126 -22.46 -0.11 4.50
C ALA A 126 -23.74 -0.75 3.95
N LEU A 127 -23.79 -1.00 2.63
CA LEU A 127 -24.88 -1.75 2.02
C LEU A 127 -24.92 -3.20 2.49
N ALA A 128 -23.78 -3.88 2.57
CA ALA A 128 -23.69 -5.27 3.05
C ALA A 128 -24.17 -5.40 4.49
N TYR A 129 -23.75 -4.46 5.36
CA TYR A 129 -24.22 -4.37 6.73
C TYR A 129 -25.73 -4.12 6.81
N ALA A 130 -26.23 -3.15 6.05
CA ALA A 130 -27.65 -2.83 6.06
C ALA A 130 -28.50 -3.99 5.54
N ARG A 131 -28.04 -4.67 4.50
CA ARG A 131 -28.66 -5.86 3.95
C ARG A 131 -28.76 -6.99 4.97
N ALA A 132 -27.71 -7.18 5.77
CA ALA A 132 -27.71 -8.16 6.85
C ALA A 132 -28.65 -7.76 8.01
N ALA A 133 -28.65 -6.48 8.38
CA ALA A 133 -29.43 -5.93 9.50
C ALA A 133 -30.94 -5.83 9.21
N LEU A 134 -31.33 -5.70 7.95
CA LEU A 134 -32.73 -5.74 7.51
C LEU A 134 -33.27 -7.17 7.37
N GLY A 135 -32.38 -8.16 7.29
CA GLY A 135 -32.71 -9.59 7.27
C GLY A 135 -33.54 -10.03 6.06
N ASN A 136 -34.07 -11.26 6.12
CA ASN A 136 -34.99 -11.81 5.11
C ASN A 136 -36.45 -11.52 5.47
N MET A 137 -36.75 -10.36 6.07
CA MET A 137 -38.14 -10.01 6.31
C MET A 137 -38.87 -10.06 4.96
N ALA A 138 -40.01 -10.77 4.92
CA ALA A 138 -40.91 -10.74 3.78
C ALA A 138 -41.45 -9.32 3.71
N ASP A 139 -40.71 -8.48 2.99
CA ASP A 139 -40.97 -7.07 2.90
C ASP A 139 -41.62 -6.81 1.54
N ASP A 140 -42.90 -6.42 1.58
CA ASP A 140 -43.66 -6.02 0.39
C ASP A 140 -42.99 -4.85 -0.36
N SER A 141 -42.07 -4.12 0.30
CA SER A 141 -41.32 -3.00 -0.30
C SER A 141 -40.26 -3.41 -1.33
N GLY A 142 -39.81 -4.67 -1.33
CA GLY A 142 -38.69 -5.14 -2.16
C GLY A 142 -37.33 -4.49 -1.84
N LEU A 143 -37.21 -3.76 -0.72
CA LEU A 143 -36.00 -3.04 -0.33
C LEU A 143 -34.73 -3.92 -0.29
N PRO A 144 -34.73 -5.16 0.26
CA PRO A 144 -33.56 -6.03 0.21
C PRO A 144 -33.07 -6.29 -1.23
N GLY A 145 -33.98 -6.43 -2.18
CA GLY A 145 -33.65 -6.61 -3.60
C GLY A 145 -33.04 -5.36 -4.23
N LYS A 146 -33.49 -4.16 -3.83
CA LYS A 146 -32.87 -2.89 -4.26
C LYS A 146 -31.42 -2.78 -3.75
N LEU A 147 -31.16 -3.20 -2.51
CA LEU A 147 -29.80 -3.22 -1.94
C LEU A 147 -28.91 -4.24 -2.66
N ASP A 148 -29.42 -5.46 -2.91
CA ASP A 148 -28.71 -6.50 -3.65
C ASP A 148 -28.34 -6.02 -5.08
N GLN A 149 -29.26 -5.32 -5.75
CA GLN A 149 -29.02 -4.73 -7.07
C GLN A 149 -27.96 -3.62 -7.03
N ALA A 150 -28.01 -2.74 -6.03
CA ALA A 150 -27.02 -1.67 -5.86
C ALA A 150 -25.61 -2.25 -5.59
N MET A 151 -25.52 -3.25 -4.70
CA MET A 151 -24.27 -3.95 -4.43
C MET A 151 -23.70 -4.64 -5.68
N ALA A 152 -24.56 -5.31 -6.47
CA ALA A 152 -24.14 -5.93 -7.72
C ALA A 152 -23.62 -4.90 -8.73
N GLY A 153 -24.29 -3.75 -8.86
CA GLY A 153 -23.85 -2.64 -9.72
C GLY A 153 -22.49 -2.07 -9.27
N MET A 154 -22.29 -1.92 -7.97
CA MET A 154 -21.01 -1.48 -7.40
C MET A 154 -19.90 -2.50 -7.65
N ALA A 155 -20.16 -3.80 -7.44
CA ALA A 155 -19.18 -4.84 -7.70
C ALA A 155 -18.78 -4.90 -9.19
N GLN A 156 -19.73 -4.69 -10.10
CA GLN A 156 -19.45 -4.63 -11.53
C GLN A 156 -18.63 -3.39 -11.93
N ALA A 157 -18.96 -2.21 -11.39
CA ALA A 157 -18.31 -0.96 -11.79
C ALA A 157 -17.00 -0.67 -11.05
N GLN A 158 -16.91 -1.08 -9.79
CA GLN A 158 -15.87 -0.68 -8.83
C GLN A 158 -15.32 -1.87 -8.03
N GLY A 159 -15.57 -3.12 -8.45
CA GLY A 159 -15.17 -4.32 -7.70
C GLY A 159 -13.70 -4.33 -7.28
N ARG A 160 -12.78 -4.01 -8.19
CA ARG A 160 -11.34 -3.91 -7.89
C ARG A 160 -11.04 -2.86 -6.80
N MET A 161 -11.68 -1.68 -6.89
CA MET A 161 -11.49 -0.60 -5.91
C MET A 161 -12.01 -1.02 -4.52
N ILE A 162 -13.15 -1.72 -4.48
CA ILE A 162 -13.75 -2.23 -3.25
C ILE A 162 -12.83 -3.27 -2.61
N GLU A 163 -12.39 -4.27 -3.37
CA GLU A 163 -11.54 -5.36 -2.88
C GLU A 163 -10.21 -4.83 -2.31
N LEU A 164 -9.51 -3.99 -3.08
CA LEU A 164 -8.23 -3.41 -2.66
C LEU A 164 -8.40 -2.54 -1.41
N GLY A 165 -9.48 -1.75 -1.34
CA GLY A 165 -9.75 -0.90 -0.19
C GLY A 165 -9.98 -1.69 1.11
N ILE A 166 -10.64 -2.85 1.00
CA ILE A 166 -10.87 -3.73 2.15
C ILE A 166 -9.58 -4.46 2.54
N GLU A 167 -8.81 -4.95 1.56
CA GLU A 167 -7.58 -5.71 1.82
C GLU A 167 -6.50 -4.85 2.49
N ILE A 168 -6.32 -3.61 2.03
CA ILE A 168 -5.24 -2.74 2.52
C ILE A 168 -5.54 -2.11 3.88
N GLY A 169 -6.81 -2.10 4.31
CA GLY A 169 -7.27 -1.38 5.50
C GLY A 169 -6.48 -1.69 6.79
N PRO A 170 -6.20 -2.96 7.15
CA PRO A 170 -5.40 -3.28 8.34
C PRO A 170 -3.98 -2.73 8.28
N LEU A 171 -3.33 -2.79 7.09
CA LEU A 171 -1.99 -2.23 6.91
C LEU A 171 -2.04 -0.70 6.98
N ALA A 172 -3.06 -0.07 6.38
CA ALA A 172 -3.25 1.38 6.44
C ALA A 172 -3.47 1.87 7.87
N GLN A 173 -4.22 1.12 8.68
CA GLN A 173 -4.38 1.39 10.11
C GLN A 173 -3.04 1.29 10.86
N ALA A 174 -2.31 0.19 10.69
CA ALA A 174 -1.01 0.00 11.34
C ALA A 174 0.00 1.11 10.95
N THR A 175 -0.05 1.58 9.71
CA THR A 175 0.78 2.70 9.22
C THR A 175 0.31 4.05 9.76
N GLN A 176 -1.00 4.27 9.95
CA GLN A 176 -1.51 5.45 10.64
C GLN A 176 -1.06 5.48 12.11
N GLU A 177 -1.08 4.34 12.80
CA GLU A 177 -0.63 4.22 14.20
C GLU A 177 0.87 4.57 14.36
N GLN A 178 1.65 4.47 13.29
CA GLN A 178 3.04 4.93 13.22
C GLN A 178 3.18 6.43 12.94
N GLY A 179 2.08 7.15 12.74
CA GLY A 179 2.06 8.59 12.49
C GLY A 179 2.37 9.01 11.06
N VAL A 180 2.30 8.10 10.09
CA VAL A 180 2.65 8.39 8.68
C VAL A 180 1.57 9.23 7.99
N ALA A 181 0.32 8.76 7.99
CA ALA A 181 -0.83 9.43 7.38
C ALA A 181 -2.15 8.78 7.82
N GLU A 182 -3.28 9.45 7.55
CA GLU A 182 -4.62 8.91 7.79
C GLU A 182 -4.92 7.68 6.90
N VAL A 183 -5.67 6.72 7.44
CA VAL A 183 -6.07 5.46 6.79
C VAL A 183 -6.70 5.72 5.43
N ALA A 184 -7.63 6.68 5.34
CA ALA A 184 -8.32 7.02 4.10
C ALA A 184 -7.35 7.51 3.00
N ALA A 185 -6.32 8.29 3.38
CA ALA A 185 -5.33 8.78 2.42
C ALA A 185 -4.42 7.65 1.92
N LEU A 186 -3.95 6.79 2.84
CA LEU A 186 -3.12 5.62 2.54
C LEU A 186 -3.86 4.62 1.64
N ARG A 187 -5.10 4.27 1.99
CA ARG A 187 -5.96 3.40 1.19
C ARG A 187 -6.26 4.01 -0.17
N GLY A 188 -6.58 5.29 -0.21
CA GLY A 188 -6.85 6.01 -1.47
C GLY A 188 -5.67 5.95 -2.44
N VAL A 189 -4.44 6.26 -2.00
CA VAL A 189 -3.27 6.21 -2.90
C VAL A 189 -2.97 4.79 -3.36
N TYR A 190 -3.13 3.80 -2.48
CA TYR A 190 -2.94 2.39 -2.83
C TYR A 190 -3.88 1.94 -3.93
N CYS A 191 -5.17 2.21 -3.75
CA CYS A 191 -6.18 1.82 -4.72
C CYS A 191 -6.04 2.60 -6.04
N ASP A 192 -5.71 3.90 -6.00
CA ASP A 192 -5.51 4.71 -7.21
C ASP A 192 -4.35 4.17 -8.06
N PHE A 193 -3.23 3.84 -7.42
CA PHE A 193 -2.06 3.34 -8.14
C PHE A 193 -2.33 1.97 -8.75
N LEU A 194 -3.06 1.09 -8.05
CA LEU A 194 -3.39 -0.22 -8.60
C LEU A 194 -4.52 -0.16 -9.63
N CYS A 195 -5.50 0.73 -9.51
CA CYS A 195 -6.59 0.85 -10.48
C CYS A 195 -6.19 1.60 -11.76
N GLY A 196 -5.22 2.50 -11.71
CA GLY A 196 -4.86 3.33 -12.86
C GLY A 196 -3.46 3.92 -12.79
N TYR A 197 -2.44 3.06 -12.68
CA TYR A 197 -1.05 3.50 -12.56
C TYR A 197 -0.58 4.32 -13.77
N ARG A 198 0.16 5.41 -13.53
CA ARG A 198 0.64 6.34 -14.57
C ARG A 198 2.16 6.54 -14.58
N GLY A 199 2.91 5.65 -13.91
CA GLY A 199 4.37 5.65 -13.88
C GLY A 199 5.00 6.54 -12.80
N LEU A 200 6.32 6.41 -12.67
CA LEU A 200 7.15 7.03 -11.63
C LEU A 200 6.94 8.53 -11.43
N LYS A 201 6.93 9.33 -12.51
CA LYS A 201 6.79 10.80 -12.37
C LYS A 201 5.46 11.16 -11.70
N HIS A 202 4.38 10.55 -12.17
CA HIS A 202 3.06 10.73 -11.56
C HIS A 202 3.08 10.26 -10.11
N ALA A 203 3.68 9.11 -9.83
CA ALA A 203 3.76 8.59 -8.47
C ALA A 203 4.50 9.55 -7.52
N TRP A 204 5.63 10.10 -7.94
CA TRP A 204 6.38 11.09 -7.18
C TRP A 204 5.56 12.37 -6.92
N ASP A 205 4.97 12.95 -7.98
CA ASP A 205 4.18 14.18 -7.89
C ASP A 205 2.93 13.98 -7.01
N GLU A 206 2.25 12.84 -7.14
CA GLU A 206 1.04 12.51 -6.38
C GLU A 206 1.35 12.30 -4.89
N LEU A 207 2.39 11.51 -4.58
CA LEU A 207 2.79 11.27 -3.19
C LEU A 207 3.21 12.57 -2.51
N ARG A 208 3.97 13.41 -3.20
CA ARG A 208 4.35 14.73 -2.69
C ARG A 208 3.15 15.64 -2.45
N THR A 209 2.20 15.66 -3.38
CA THR A 209 1.02 16.53 -3.29
C THR A 209 0.10 16.09 -2.15
N ARG A 210 -0.12 14.78 -1.99
CA ARG A 210 -1.04 14.24 -0.99
C ARG A 210 -0.47 14.19 0.43
N PHE A 211 0.81 13.84 0.57
CA PHE A 211 1.41 13.54 1.88
C PHE A 211 2.52 14.51 2.29
N GLY A 212 2.97 15.38 1.38
CA GLY A 212 4.10 16.28 1.62
C GLY A 212 5.45 15.57 1.52
N ASP A 213 6.52 16.36 1.37
CA ASP A 213 7.86 15.84 1.09
C ASP A 213 8.41 14.91 2.18
N ALA A 214 8.08 15.15 3.45
CA ALA A 214 8.62 14.36 4.55
C ALA A 214 8.12 12.90 4.54
N ALA A 215 6.87 12.66 4.16
CA ALA A 215 6.21 11.36 4.29
C ALA A 215 6.36 10.46 3.04
N ILE A 216 6.88 10.97 1.92
CA ILE A 216 6.95 10.22 0.64
C ILE A 216 7.65 8.86 0.81
N GLY A 217 8.76 8.83 1.57
CA GLY A 217 9.53 7.60 1.78
C GLY A 217 8.74 6.53 2.53
N ASP A 218 8.03 6.94 3.59
CA ASP A 218 7.23 6.05 4.43
C ASP A 218 5.97 5.57 3.69
N VAL A 219 5.33 6.44 2.91
CA VAL A 219 4.18 6.04 2.07
C VAL A 219 4.63 5.09 0.96
N ALA A 220 5.80 5.31 0.34
CA ALA A 220 6.36 4.35 -0.62
C ALA A 220 6.67 2.99 0.03
N GLN A 221 7.14 2.97 1.29
CA GLN A 221 7.31 1.73 2.04
C GLN A 221 5.98 1.03 2.32
N PHE A 222 4.95 1.79 2.74
CA PHE A 222 3.60 1.28 2.91
C PHE A 222 3.07 0.64 1.62
N MET A 223 3.26 1.29 0.46
CA MET A 223 2.90 0.74 -0.84
C MET A 223 3.60 -0.60 -1.11
N LEU A 224 4.92 -0.68 -0.90
CA LEU A 224 5.69 -1.91 -1.09
C LEU A 224 5.21 -3.04 -0.17
N ASN A 225 4.91 -2.74 1.08
CA ASN A 225 4.38 -3.70 2.05
C ASN A 225 3.01 -4.23 1.60
N GLY A 226 2.13 -3.35 1.11
CA GLY A 226 0.83 -3.74 0.59
C GLY A 226 0.91 -4.53 -0.72
N LEU A 227 1.89 -4.25 -1.58
CA LEU A 227 2.08 -4.98 -2.85
C LEU A 227 2.64 -6.39 -2.63
N ALA A 228 3.34 -6.64 -1.53
CA ALA A 228 3.90 -7.94 -1.20
C ALA A 228 2.82 -9.03 -1.02
N SER A 229 1.62 -8.68 -0.54
CA SER A 229 0.50 -9.62 -0.38
C SER A 229 -0.01 -10.15 -1.72
N HIS A 230 0.00 -9.30 -2.76
CA HIS A 230 -0.53 -9.63 -4.08
C HIS A 230 0.37 -10.52 -4.93
N ILE A 231 1.69 -10.46 -4.74
CA ILE A 231 2.65 -11.31 -5.45
C ILE A 231 2.46 -12.79 -5.07
N SER A 232 1.91 -13.05 -3.87
CA SER A 232 1.80 -14.39 -3.29
C SER A 232 0.36 -14.96 -3.34
N GLY A 233 -0.63 -14.22 -3.84
CA GLY A 233 -2.07 -14.57 -3.81
C GLY A 233 -2.51 -15.58 -4.89
N PRO A 234 -3.62 -16.34 -4.72
CA PRO A 234 -4.13 -17.26 -5.75
C PRO A 234 -5.06 -16.60 -6.76
N SER A 235 -5.23 -15.28 -6.63
CA SER A 235 -6.35 -14.52 -7.15
C SER A 235 -5.90 -13.12 -7.55
N SER A 236 -4.69 -12.94 -8.10
CA SER A 236 -4.31 -11.61 -8.60
C SER A 236 -5.07 -11.34 -9.91
N HIS A 237 -6.28 -10.79 -9.79
CA HIS A 237 -6.97 -10.08 -10.87
C HIS A 237 -6.18 -8.83 -11.33
N LEU A 238 -5.07 -8.53 -10.65
CA LEU A 238 -4.13 -7.47 -10.97
C LEU A 238 -3.14 -7.96 -12.04
N ASP A 239 -2.92 -7.11 -13.04
CA ASP A 239 -1.94 -7.34 -14.09
C ASP A 239 -0.52 -7.44 -13.50
N SER A 240 0.17 -8.55 -13.77
CA SER A 240 1.52 -8.82 -13.23
C SER A 240 2.54 -7.77 -13.67
N ASN A 241 2.47 -7.29 -14.92
CA ASN A 241 3.37 -6.25 -15.42
C ASN A 241 3.09 -4.92 -14.71
N GLN A 242 1.81 -4.57 -14.51
CA GLN A 242 1.44 -3.38 -13.74
C GLN A 242 1.98 -3.47 -12.31
N LEU A 243 1.81 -4.61 -11.63
CA LEU A 243 2.33 -4.82 -10.29
C LEU A 243 3.85 -4.65 -10.22
N GLN A 244 4.59 -5.32 -11.12
CA GLN A 244 6.06 -5.20 -11.18
C GLN A 244 6.50 -3.76 -11.45
N GLN A 245 5.77 -3.04 -12.31
CA GLN A 245 6.04 -1.64 -12.58
C GLN A 245 5.84 -0.77 -11.33
N VAL A 246 4.71 -0.91 -10.63
CA VAL A 246 4.45 -0.15 -9.40
C VAL A 246 5.51 -0.47 -8.34
N ILE A 247 5.89 -1.73 -8.17
CA ILE A 247 6.93 -2.15 -7.22
C ILE A 247 8.28 -1.50 -7.58
N GLY A 248 8.68 -1.58 -8.86
CA GLY A 248 9.92 -0.99 -9.34
C GLY A 248 9.96 0.52 -9.12
N ASP A 249 8.88 1.20 -9.46
CA ASP A 249 8.78 2.65 -9.30
C ASP A 249 8.73 3.06 -7.82
N MET A 250 8.07 2.30 -6.93
CA MET A 250 8.11 2.59 -5.48
C MET A 250 9.52 2.42 -4.88
N LYS A 251 10.29 1.42 -5.35
CA LYS A 251 11.71 1.31 -4.98
C LYS A 251 12.54 2.50 -5.46
N LEU A 252 12.24 3.01 -6.66
CA LEU A 252 12.90 4.22 -7.18
C LEU A 252 12.52 5.46 -6.37
N VAL A 253 11.25 5.60 -5.95
CA VAL A 253 10.82 6.68 -5.05
C VAL A 253 11.62 6.66 -3.74
N GLN A 254 11.82 5.49 -3.13
CA GLN A 254 12.65 5.36 -1.92
C GLN A 254 14.11 5.75 -2.17
N ALA A 255 14.69 5.30 -3.29
CA ALA A 255 16.06 5.64 -3.66
C ALA A 255 16.22 7.17 -3.87
N LEU A 256 15.24 7.81 -4.50
CA LEU A 256 15.23 9.26 -4.71
C LEU A 256 15.14 10.03 -3.39
N LYS A 257 14.27 9.61 -2.45
CA LYS A 257 14.20 10.25 -1.12
C LYS A 257 15.49 10.07 -0.32
N LYS A 258 16.13 8.91 -0.41
CA LYS A 258 17.45 8.69 0.20
C LYS A 258 18.50 9.62 -0.39
N LEU A 259 18.57 9.72 -1.73
CA LEU A 259 19.51 10.61 -2.41
C LEU A 259 19.30 12.08 -2.03
N GLU A 260 18.05 12.53 -1.92
CA GLU A 260 17.70 13.88 -1.47
C GLU A 260 18.21 14.14 -0.03
N SER A 261 18.00 13.19 0.88
CA SER A 261 18.49 13.25 2.26
C SER A 261 20.02 13.31 2.32
N ASP A 262 20.71 12.42 1.60
CA ASP A 262 22.17 12.34 1.57
C ASP A 262 22.79 13.63 0.99
N THR A 263 22.19 14.17 -0.08
CA THR A 263 22.60 15.44 -0.69
C THR A 263 22.42 16.60 0.28
N THR A 264 21.29 16.65 0.98
CA THR A 264 21.02 17.69 1.98
C THR A 264 22.00 17.61 3.14
N ALA A 265 22.29 16.40 3.63
CA ALA A 265 23.28 16.18 4.69
C ALA A 265 24.69 16.64 4.26
N LEU A 266 25.09 16.34 3.03
CA LEU A 266 26.37 16.80 2.48
C LEU A 266 26.45 18.33 2.43
N PHE A 267 25.40 19.02 1.96
CA PHE A 267 25.38 20.48 1.93
C PHE A 267 25.47 21.11 3.33
N ARG A 268 24.79 20.53 4.34
CA ARG A 268 24.91 20.99 5.74
C ARG A 268 26.33 20.85 6.27
N GLN A 269 27.00 19.73 5.97
CA GLN A 269 28.40 19.52 6.35
C GLN A 269 29.33 20.54 5.69
N LEU A 270 29.12 20.83 4.40
CA LEU A 270 29.88 21.87 3.68
C LEU A 270 29.64 23.27 4.23
N ALA A 271 28.43 23.55 4.74
CA ALA A 271 28.09 24.82 5.39
C ALA A 271 28.63 24.95 6.82
N GLY A 272 29.29 23.91 7.36
CA GLY A 272 29.84 23.91 8.72
C GLY A 272 28.80 23.68 9.82
N GLU A 273 27.59 23.23 9.48
CA GLU A 273 26.61 22.80 10.48
C GLU A 273 27.06 21.46 11.10
N PRO A 274 26.97 21.30 12.44
CA PRO A 274 27.34 20.05 13.08
C PRO A 274 26.47 18.93 12.51
N SER A 275 27.12 17.88 12.00
CA SER A 275 26.42 16.64 11.70
C SER A 275 25.74 16.17 12.99
N GLY A 276 24.44 15.88 12.95
CA GLY A 276 23.65 15.48 14.12
C GLY A 276 24.08 14.16 14.77
N VAL A 277 25.29 13.67 14.50
CA VAL A 277 25.91 12.55 15.21
C VAL A 277 26.41 13.10 16.54
N ARG A 278 25.59 12.95 17.59
CA ARG A 278 26.11 12.99 18.96
C ARG A 278 27.19 11.93 19.07
N ALA A 279 28.43 12.36 19.33
CA ALA A 279 29.48 11.46 19.80
C ALA A 279 29.01 10.82 21.11
N PHE A 280 28.90 9.50 21.11
CA PHE A 280 28.83 8.69 22.33
C PHE A 280 30.24 8.33 22.77
#